data_AF-A0A4V1XRJ1-F1
#
_entry.id   AF-A0A4V1XRJ1-F1
#
_cell.length_a   1.000
_cell.length_b   1.000
_cell.length_c   1.000
_cell.angle_alpha   90.00
_cell.angle_beta   90.00
_cell.angle_gamma   90.00
#
_symmetry.space_group_name_H-M   'P 1'
#
loop_
_entity.id
_entity.type
_entity.pdbx_description
1 polymer ?
#
loop_
_entity_poly.entity_id
_entity_poly.type
_entity_poly.pdbx_seq_one_letter_code
_entity_poly.pdbx_strand_id
1 'polypeptide(L)'
;MNAHTVVTFAEETGGGTRMEVTQTHTPLAPIAEMMIKGASEGWKQTLDKLEREAASVPVADGIQRSVVHATFTVERTYDAPRSRVFKALTDPAAKAKWFAGGNGYTLLVREMNATPGGREVVKGRWDSGVVSSFEALYHDVIPNERVVYSYVMHLDDRKISASLATLELREPKDGSGGTHLVMTEQGAFLDGYDDSGSRERGTQFLLDMLGNSLKD
;
A
#
# COMPACT_ATOMS: atom_id res chain seq x y z
N MET A 1 36.89 -3.41 15.79
CA MET A 1 36.60 -1.98 15.58
C MET A 1 35.11 -1.87 15.37
N ASN A 2 34.46 -0.86 15.96
CA ASN A 2 33.08 -0.54 15.65
C ASN A 2 33.09 0.67 14.71
N ALA A 3 32.30 0.61 13.64
CA ALA A 3 32.06 1.75 12.77
C ALA A 3 30.57 2.07 12.82
N HIS A 4 30.24 3.34 13.06
CA HIS A 4 28.89 3.86 13.04
C HIS A 4 28.78 4.91 11.95
N THR A 5 27.91 4.69 10.97
CA THR A 5 27.71 5.60 9.85
C THR A 5 26.32 6.24 9.95
N VAL A 6 26.27 7.56 9.91
CA VAL A 6 25.05 8.35 9.76
C VAL A 6 25.07 9.02 8.39
N VAL A 7 23.97 8.93 7.67
CA VAL A 7 23.77 9.65 6.41
C VAL A 7 22.58 10.58 6.58
N THR A 8 22.77 11.86 6.27
CA THR A 8 21.71 12.87 6.28
C THR A 8 21.55 13.47 4.90
N PHE A 9 20.30 13.77 4.54
CA PHE A 9 19.94 14.42 3.29
C PHE A 9 19.27 15.75 3.59
N ALA A 10 19.59 16.78 2.81
CA ALA A 10 18.95 18.08 2.84
C ALA A 10 18.79 18.63 1.43
N GLU A 11 17.74 19.42 1.20
CA GLU A 11 17.58 20.19 -0.02
C GLU A 11 18.59 21.33 -0.05
N GLU A 12 19.30 21.49 -1.17
CA GLU A 12 20.20 22.62 -1.43
C GLU A 12 19.48 23.72 -2.21
N THR A 13 19.96 24.95 -2.01
CA THR A 13 19.41 26.10 -2.73
C THR A 13 19.72 25.94 -4.22
N GLY A 14 18.68 25.73 -5.04
CA GLY A 14 18.83 25.44 -6.48
C GLY A 14 18.36 24.05 -6.91
N GLY A 15 17.78 23.24 -6.01
CA GLY A 15 17.12 21.96 -6.35
C GLY A 15 18.06 20.77 -6.40
N GLY A 16 19.28 20.90 -5.86
CA GLY A 16 20.18 19.78 -5.61
C GLY A 16 19.92 19.14 -4.25
N THR A 17 20.43 17.93 -4.02
CA THR A 17 20.40 17.29 -2.71
C THR A 17 21.81 17.31 -2.11
N ARG A 18 21.95 17.85 -0.89
CA ARG A 18 23.16 17.64 -0.09
C ARG A 18 23.01 16.34 0.69
N MET A 19 23.95 15.43 0.46
CA MET A 19 24.14 14.24 1.28
C MET A 19 25.39 14.40 2.14
N GLU A 20 25.27 14.19 3.44
CA GLU A 20 26.40 14.20 4.37
C GLU A 20 26.54 12.83 5.02
N VAL A 21 27.75 12.26 4.96
CA VAL A 21 28.07 10.96 5.56
C VAL A 21 29.05 11.20 6.71
N THR A 22 28.62 10.91 7.92
CA THR A 22 29.46 10.93 9.12
C THR A 22 29.75 9.51 9.56
N GLN A 23 31.01 9.08 9.49
CA GLN A 23 31.44 7.78 10.00
C GLN A 23 32.32 7.94 11.24
N THR A 24 31.86 7.42 12.37
CA THR A 24 32.61 7.38 13.63
C THR A 24 33.21 6.00 13.81
N HIS A 25 34.50 5.94 14.16
CA HIS A 25 35.22 4.68 14.40
C HIS A 25 35.65 4.59 15.86
N THR A 26 35.42 3.42 16.48
CA THR A 26 35.97 3.05 17.78
C THR A 26 37.00 1.93 17.57
N PRO A 27 38.30 2.24 17.52
CA PRO A 27 39.34 1.22 17.40
C PRO A 27 39.36 0.38 18.69
N LEU A 28 39.43 -0.95 18.52
CA LEU A 28 39.49 -1.91 19.65
C LEU A 28 40.88 -2.53 19.81
N ALA A 29 41.80 -2.21 18.91
CA ALA A 29 43.21 -2.64 18.90
C ALA A 29 44.02 -1.71 17.97
N PRO A 30 45.35 -1.54 18.16
CA PRO A 30 46.18 -0.64 17.36
C PRO A 30 46.16 -0.91 15.85
N ILE A 31 46.04 -2.19 15.45
CA ILE A 31 45.95 -2.58 14.04
C ILE A 31 44.70 -2.01 13.34
N ALA A 32 43.64 -1.67 14.11
CA ALA A 32 42.42 -1.09 13.56
C ALA A 32 42.62 0.35 13.05
N GLU A 33 43.55 1.12 13.62
CA GLU A 33 43.84 2.49 13.17
C GLU A 33 44.42 2.50 11.75
N MET A 34 45.21 1.49 11.41
CA MET A 34 45.70 1.29 10.04
C MET A 34 44.57 0.98 9.06
N MET A 35 43.50 0.33 9.51
CA MET A 35 42.32 0.03 8.67
C MET A 35 41.37 1.21 8.53
N ILE A 36 41.36 2.16 9.49
CA ILE A 36 40.64 3.44 9.39
C ILE A 36 41.33 4.35 8.38
N LYS A 37 42.65 4.24 8.24
CA LYS A 37 43.46 5.02 7.31
C LYS A 37 43.07 4.65 5.87
N GLY A 38 42.32 5.53 5.22
CA GLY A 38 41.78 5.33 3.86
C GLY A 38 40.26 5.22 3.79
N ALA A 39 39.57 5.08 4.93
CA ALA A 39 38.10 5.05 4.98
C ALA A 39 37.49 6.33 4.39
N SER A 40 38.03 7.51 4.73
CA SER A 40 37.57 8.78 4.18
C SER A 40 37.76 8.87 2.67
N GLU A 41 38.84 8.31 2.14
CA GLU A 41 39.11 8.31 0.68
C GLU A 41 38.20 7.32 -0.05
N GLY A 42 37.94 6.15 0.56
CA GLY A 42 36.94 5.20 0.06
C GLY A 42 35.52 5.80 0.03
N TRP A 43 35.17 6.59 1.04
CA TRP A 43 33.91 7.33 1.06
C TRP A 43 33.83 8.37 -0.05
N LYS A 44 34.85 9.19 -0.25
CA LYS A 44 34.88 10.16 -1.37
C LYS A 44 34.65 9.47 -2.71
N GLN A 45 35.37 8.38 -2.98
CA GLN A 45 35.19 7.64 -4.24
C GLN A 45 33.78 7.05 -4.38
N THR A 46 33.17 6.63 -3.27
CA THR A 46 31.79 6.13 -3.25
C THR A 46 30.80 7.27 -3.55
N LEU A 47 31.01 8.44 -2.97
CA LEU A 47 30.20 9.63 -3.19
C LEU A 47 30.33 10.15 -4.64
N ASP A 48 31.55 10.17 -5.19
CA ASP A 48 31.79 10.57 -6.59
C ASP A 48 31.14 9.59 -7.59
N LYS A 49 31.04 8.31 -7.24
CA LYS A 49 30.30 7.33 -8.04
C LYS A 49 28.80 7.59 -7.95
N LEU A 50 28.29 7.81 -6.73
CA LEU A 50 26.88 8.12 -6.50
C LEU A 50 26.44 9.40 -7.21
N GLU A 51 27.28 10.44 -7.22
CA GLU A 51 27.01 11.68 -7.94
C GLU A 51 26.87 11.44 -9.44
N ARG A 52 27.77 10.65 -10.04
CA ARG A 52 27.69 10.29 -11.47
C ARG A 52 26.43 9.49 -11.79
N GLU A 53 26.06 8.54 -10.94
CA GLU A 53 24.82 7.79 -11.09
C GLU A 53 23.60 8.72 -10.96
N ALA A 54 23.55 9.56 -9.92
CA ALA A 54 22.46 10.52 -9.70
C ALA A 54 22.31 11.53 -10.83
N ALA A 55 23.41 11.97 -11.43
CA ALA A 55 23.40 12.86 -12.61
C ALA A 55 22.96 12.16 -13.90
N SER A 56 23.07 10.82 -13.98
CA SER A 56 22.63 10.03 -15.13
C SER A 56 21.16 9.61 -15.07
N VAL A 57 20.54 9.68 -13.88
CA VAL A 57 19.11 9.47 -13.71
C VAL A 57 18.38 10.71 -14.23
N PRO A 58 17.49 10.58 -15.22
CA PRO A 58 16.64 11.69 -15.64
C PRO A 58 15.88 12.21 -14.42
N VAL A 59 16.10 13.47 -14.04
CA VAL A 59 15.23 14.16 -13.10
C VAL A 59 13.87 14.22 -13.81
N ALA A 60 12.90 13.48 -13.31
CA ALA A 60 11.54 13.60 -13.81
C ALA A 60 11.08 15.04 -13.52
N ASP A 61 10.94 15.86 -14.56
CA ASP A 61 10.45 17.22 -14.45
C ASP A 61 9.10 17.25 -13.71
N GLY A 62 9.00 18.13 -12.70
CA GLY A 62 7.74 18.75 -12.28
C GLY A 62 6.79 17.99 -11.35
N ILE A 63 7.12 16.80 -10.83
CA ILE A 63 6.29 16.16 -9.78
C ILE A 63 7.09 16.04 -8.48
N GLN A 64 6.74 16.88 -7.50
CA GLN A 64 7.20 16.72 -6.12
C GLN A 64 6.72 15.37 -5.59
N ARG A 65 7.66 14.43 -5.43
CA ARG A 65 7.35 13.12 -4.85
C ARG A 65 7.01 13.27 -3.38
N SER A 66 5.90 12.70 -2.96
CA SER A 66 5.46 12.76 -1.57
C SER A 66 4.70 11.52 -1.17
N VAL A 67 4.64 11.25 0.13
CA VAL A 67 3.83 10.17 0.69
C VAL A 67 3.13 10.64 1.96
N VAL A 68 1.85 10.34 2.05
CA VAL A 68 1.04 10.49 3.27
C VAL A 68 0.56 9.10 3.68
N HIS A 69 0.78 8.74 4.95
CA HIS A 69 0.33 7.46 5.49
C HIS A 69 -0.96 7.64 6.28
N ALA A 70 -1.87 6.67 6.17
CA ALA A 70 -3.06 6.59 7.01
C ALA A 70 -3.34 5.14 7.43
N THR A 71 -4.07 4.99 8.53
CA THR A 71 -4.58 3.70 8.99
C THR A 71 -5.98 3.91 9.54
N PHE A 72 -6.91 3.04 9.16
CA PHE A 72 -8.28 3.08 9.66
C PHE A 72 -8.84 1.66 9.80
N THR A 73 -9.88 1.54 10.62
CA THR A 73 -10.62 0.29 10.83
C THR A 73 -12.11 0.54 10.60
N VAL A 74 -12.74 -0.34 9.81
CA VAL A 74 -14.18 -0.36 9.59
C VAL A 74 -14.74 -1.68 10.08
N GLU A 75 -15.78 -1.61 10.91
CA GLU A 75 -16.47 -2.77 11.45
C GLU A 75 -17.90 -2.86 10.90
N ARG A 76 -18.37 -4.08 10.62
CA ARG A 76 -19.76 -4.38 10.23
C ARG A 76 -20.20 -5.70 10.82
N THR A 77 -21.44 -5.76 11.27
CA THR A 77 -22.09 -7.03 11.64
C THR A 77 -23.15 -7.37 10.59
N TYR A 78 -23.05 -8.55 10.01
CA TYR A 78 -23.99 -9.07 9.00
C TYR A 78 -24.81 -10.22 9.57
N ASP A 79 -26.11 -10.21 9.30
CA ASP A 79 -27.01 -11.34 9.55
C ASP A 79 -26.82 -12.44 8.49
N ALA A 80 -25.63 -13.02 8.47
CA ALA A 80 -25.22 -14.07 7.55
C ALA A 80 -24.12 -14.92 8.20
N PRO A 81 -24.06 -16.24 7.92
CA PRO A 81 -22.99 -17.08 8.45
C PRO A 81 -21.63 -16.69 7.84
N ARG A 82 -20.54 -16.95 8.59
CA ARG A 82 -19.16 -16.63 8.18
C ARG A 82 -18.82 -17.20 6.80
N SER A 83 -19.37 -18.37 6.46
CA SER A 83 -19.21 -19.00 5.14
C SER A 83 -19.81 -18.20 3.99
N ARG A 84 -20.96 -17.55 4.19
CA ARG A 84 -21.60 -16.71 3.17
C ARG A 84 -20.82 -15.40 2.99
N VAL A 85 -20.38 -14.79 4.10
CA VAL A 85 -19.55 -13.58 4.07
C VAL A 85 -18.20 -13.86 3.42
N PHE A 86 -17.53 -14.94 3.80
CA PHE A 86 -16.26 -15.36 3.20
C PHE A 86 -16.39 -15.64 1.71
N LYS A 87 -17.47 -16.32 1.29
CA LYS A 87 -17.77 -16.51 -0.13
C LYS A 87 -17.96 -15.16 -0.85
N ALA A 88 -18.68 -14.21 -0.26
CA ALA A 88 -18.85 -12.87 -0.83
C ALA A 88 -17.52 -12.11 -1.00
N LEU A 89 -16.51 -12.41 -0.17
CA LEU A 89 -15.18 -11.82 -0.25
C LEU A 89 -14.26 -12.50 -1.28
N THR A 90 -14.43 -13.81 -1.53
CA THR A 90 -13.44 -14.66 -2.23
C THR A 90 -13.94 -15.29 -3.53
N ASP A 91 -15.25 -15.38 -3.73
CA ASP A 91 -15.86 -15.86 -4.98
C ASP A 91 -16.01 -14.69 -5.99
N PRO A 92 -15.48 -14.81 -7.22
CA PRO A 92 -15.52 -13.71 -8.19
C PRO A 92 -16.93 -13.23 -8.52
N ALA A 93 -17.90 -14.15 -8.65
CA ALA A 93 -19.27 -13.80 -8.99
C ALA A 93 -19.99 -13.13 -7.81
N ALA A 94 -19.74 -13.58 -6.59
CA ALA A 94 -20.29 -12.96 -5.39
C ALA A 94 -19.67 -11.58 -5.13
N LYS A 95 -18.35 -11.43 -5.26
CA LYS A 95 -17.65 -10.15 -5.07
C LYS A 95 -18.11 -9.10 -6.09
N ALA A 96 -18.37 -9.50 -7.33
CA ALA A 96 -18.85 -8.61 -8.38
C ALA A 96 -20.19 -7.94 -8.07
N LYS A 97 -21.00 -8.47 -7.14
CA LYS A 97 -22.30 -7.90 -6.75
C LYS A 97 -22.18 -6.64 -5.89
N TRP A 98 -21.09 -6.47 -5.15
CA TRP A 98 -20.93 -5.37 -4.19
C TRP A 98 -19.65 -4.55 -4.42
N PHE A 99 -18.63 -5.15 -5.02
CA PHE A 99 -17.37 -4.48 -5.36
C PHE A 99 -17.38 -4.01 -6.83
N ALA A 100 -18.41 -3.24 -7.20
CA ALA A 100 -18.56 -2.64 -8.52
C ALA A 100 -18.60 -1.11 -8.39
N GLY A 101 -18.11 -0.39 -9.40
CA GLY A 101 -18.21 1.07 -9.41
C GLY A 101 -19.67 1.51 -9.51
N GLY A 102 -19.94 2.70 -8.98
CA GLY A 102 -21.29 3.26 -8.88
C GLY A 102 -21.84 3.82 -10.19
N ASN A 103 -22.81 4.73 -10.10
CA ASN A 103 -23.36 5.41 -11.26
C ASN A 103 -22.25 6.09 -12.09
N GLY A 104 -22.33 5.95 -13.41
CA GLY A 104 -21.33 6.49 -14.33
C GLY A 104 -20.02 5.71 -14.37
N TYR A 105 -20.01 4.44 -13.91
CA TYR A 105 -18.87 3.54 -14.01
C TYR A 105 -19.12 2.42 -15.03
N THR A 106 -18.28 2.36 -16.05
CA THR A 106 -18.24 1.27 -17.02
C THR A 106 -17.12 0.29 -16.68
N LEU A 107 -17.46 -0.95 -16.36
CA LEU A 107 -16.48 -2.01 -16.09
C LEU A 107 -15.70 -2.36 -17.38
N LEU A 108 -14.37 -2.40 -17.28
CA LEU A 108 -13.48 -2.77 -18.38
C LEU A 108 -12.80 -4.12 -18.15
N VAL A 109 -12.33 -4.37 -16.92
CA VAL A 109 -11.64 -5.60 -16.53
C VAL A 109 -12.13 -6.05 -15.17
N ARG A 110 -12.37 -7.36 -15.03
CA ARG A 110 -12.61 -8.04 -13.76
C ARG A 110 -11.95 -9.41 -13.81
N GLU A 111 -10.90 -9.58 -13.02
CA GLU A 111 -10.22 -10.85 -12.83
C GLU A 111 -9.94 -11.02 -11.34
N MET A 112 -10.11 -12.23 -10.81
CA MET A 112 -9.92 -12.48 -9.39
C MET A 112 -9.59 -13.94 -9.14
N ASN A 113 -8.52 -14.16 -8.40
CA ASN A 113 -8.14 -15.42 -7.80
C ASN A 113 -7.77 -15.18 -6.33
N ALA A 114 -8.72 -15.36 -5.42
CA ALA A 114 -8.52 -15.15 -3.99
C ALA A 114 -7.98 -16.40 -3.31
N THR A 115 -6.76 -16.79 -3.70
CA THR A 115 -5.94 -17.79 -3.00
C THR A 115 -4.63 -17.13 -2.57
N PRO A 116 -3.86 -17.71 -1.62
CA PRO A 116 -2.54 -17.19 -1.29
C PRO A 116 -1.64 -17.12 -2.54
N GLY A 117 -1.06 -15.95 -2.80
CA GLY A 117 -0.29 -15.63 -4.02
C GLY A 117 -1.14 -15.28 -5.24
N GLY A 118 -2.47 -15.41 -5.15
CA GLY A 118 -3.42 -15.06 -6.20
C GLY A 118 -3.60 -13.54 -6.36
N ARG A 119 -4.18 -13.13 -7.50
CA ARG A 119 -4.31 -11.72 -7.90
C ARG A 119 -5.76 -11.34 -8.16
N GLU A 120 -6.06 -10.07 -7.97
CA GLU A 120 -7.31 -9.46 -8.43
C GLU A 120 -7.02 -8.17 -9.19
N VAL A 121 -7.74 -7.97 -10.29
CA VAL A 121 -7.68 -6.77 -11.11
C VAL A 121 -9.09 -6.30 -11.40
N VAL A 122 -9.36 -5.04 -11.09
CA VAL A 122 -10.59 -4.36 -11.47
C VAL A 122 -10.20 -3.06 -12.16
N LYS A 123 -10.67 -2.87 -13.40
CA LYS A 123 -10.51 -1.61 -14.13
C LYS A 123 -11.86 -1.13 -14.60
N GLY A 124 -12.08 0.17 -14.55
CA GLY A 124 -13.27 0.76 -15.14
C GLY A 124 -13.11 2.22 -15.46
N ARG A 125 -13.93 2.67 -16.40
CA ARG A 125 -13.96 4.02 -16.92
C ARG A 125 -15.13 4.78 -16.32
N TRP A 126 -14.85 5.93 -15.76
CA TRP A 126 -15.87 6.87 -15.30
C TRP A 126 -16.41 7.69 -16.47
N ASP A 127 -17.62 8.25 -16.35
CA ASP A 127 -18.20 9.15 -17.37
C ASP A 127 -17.33 10.38 -17.65
N SER A 128 -16.45 10.77 -16.71
CA SER A 128 -15.43 11.80 -16.91
C SER A 128 -14.32 11.40 -17.91
N GLY A 129 -14.25 10.13 -18.29
CA GLY A 129 -13.21 9.54 -19.13
C GLY A 129 -12.05 8.92 -18.35
N VAL A 130 -11.86 9.29 -17.07
CA VAL A 130 -10.80 8.75 -16.20
C VAL A 130 -10.97 7.25 -16.02
N VAL A 131 -9.88 6.50 -16.09
CA VAL A 131 -9.85 5.07 -15.81
C VAL A 131 -9.29 4.83 -14.41
N SER A 132 -10.07 4.25 -13.51
CA SER A 132 -9.53 3.76 -12.24
C SER A 132 -9.14 2.30 -12.33
N SER A 133 -7.99 1.93 -11.76
CA SER A 133 -7.57 0.55 -11.61
C SER A 133 -7.30 0.20 -10.15
N PHE A 134 -7.75 -0.99 -9.75
CA PHE A 134 -7.43 -1.67 -8.50
C PHE A 134 -6.70 -2.96 -8.86
N GLU A 135 -5.51 -3.16 -8.31
CA GLU A 135 -4.73 -4.38 -8.52
C GLU A 135 -4.22 -4.91 -7.18
N ALA A 136 -4.65 -6.12 -6.81
CA ALA A 136 -4.34 -6.75 -5.53
C ALA A 136 -3.54 -8.04 -5.66
N LEU A 137 -2.77 -8.34 -4.62
CA LEU A 137 -2.09 -9.60 -4.35
C LEU A 137 -2.58 -10.14 -3.00
N TYR A 138 -3.15 -11.33 -3.01
CA TYR A 138 -3.63 -12.02 -1.82
C TYR A 138 -2.46 -12.70 -1.09
N HIS A 139 -2.30 -12.42 0.20
CA HIS A 139 -1.21 -12.93 1.02
C HIS A 139 -1.64 -14.10 1.90
N ASP A 140 -2.80 -13.98 2.54
CA ASP A 140 -3.33 -14.98 3.45
C ASP A 140 -4.84 -15.07 3.30
N VAL A 141 -5.35 -16.29 3.06
CA VAL A 141 -6.77 -16.53 2.79
C VAL A 141 -7.20 -17.77 3.57
N ILE A 142 -7.70 -17.55 4.79
CA ILE A 142 -8.13 -18.59 5.71
C ILE A 142 -9.66 -18.70 5.65
N PRO A 143 -10.21 -19.84 5.20
CA PRO A 143 -11.64 -20.04 5.06
C PRO A 143 -12.42 -19.62 6.29
N ASN A 144 -13.38 -18.71 6.09
CA ASN A 144 -14.30 -18.19 7.11
C ASN A 144 -13.63 -17.37 8.22
N GLU A 145 -12.32 -17.14 8.20
CA GLU A 145 -11.61 -16.45 9.29
C GLU A 145 -10.93 -15.16 8.87
N ARG A 146 -10.16 -15.19 7.78
CA ARG A 146 -9.26 -14.08 7.46
C ARG A 146 -8.96 -13.98 5.97
N VAL A 147 -8.90 -12.75 5.47
CA VAL A 147 -8.40 -12.42 4.14
C VAL A 147 -7.44 -11.23 4.26
N VAL A 148 -6.20 -11.42 3.81
CA VAL A 148 -5.16 -10.37 3.78
C VAL A 148 -4.71 -10.17 2.35
N TYR A 149 -4.73 -8.94 1.85
CA TYR A 149 -4.19 -8.59 0.54
C TYR A 149 -3.56 -7.20 0.55
N SER A 150 -2.52 -7.02 -0.26
CA SER A 150 -2.03 -5.69 -0.61
C SER A 150 -2.59 -5.27 -1.96
N TYR A 151 -2.82 -3.99 -2.18
CA TYR A 151 -3.27 -3.50 -3.46
C TYR A 151 -2.71 -2.12 -3.81
N VAL A 152 -2.70 -1.81 -5.10
CA VAL A 152 -2.37 -0.49 -5.64
C VAL A 152 -3.57 0.07 -6.38
N MET A 153 -3.69 1.40 -6.34
CA MET A 153 -4.71 2.13 -7.10
C MET A 153 -4.04 3.05 -8.10
N HIS A 154 -4.59 3.11 -9.32
CA HIS A 154 -4.24 4.11 -10.31
C HIS A 154 -5.46 4.90 -10.76
N LEU A 155 -5.22 6.15 -11.14
CA LEU A 155 -6.10 6.95 -11.98
C LEU A 155 -5.33 7.21 -13.28
N ASP A 156 -5.84 6.69 -14.38
CA ASP A 156 -5.13 6.54 -15.65
C ASP A 156 -3.76 5.87 -15.41
N ASP A 157 -2.67 6.47 -15.88
CA ASP A 157 -1.31 5.94 -15.67
C ASP A 157 -0.69 6.34 -14.33
N ARG A 158 -1.37 7.19 -13.54
CA ARG A 158 -0.85 7.69 -12.27
C ARG A 158 -1.19 6.74 -11.13
N LYS A 159 -0.17 6.18 -10.48
CA LYS A 159 -0.31 5.48 -9.20
C LYS A 159 -0.61 6.48 -8.09
N ILE A 160 -1.75 6.32 -7.44
CA ILE A 160 -2.22 7.25 -6.39
C ILE A 160 -2.04 6.68 -4.98
N SER A 161 -2.01 5.35 -4.82
CA SER A 161 -1.80 4.73 -3.51
C SER A 161 -1.33 3.28 -3.57
N ALA A 162 -0.75 2.82 -2.47
CA ALA A 162 -0.56 1.41 -2.15
C ALA A 162 -1.08 1.13 -0.73
N SER A 163 -1.75 0.00 -0.51
CA SER A 163 -2.38 -0.32 0.77
C SER A 163 -2.24 -1.80 1.13
N LEU A 164 -2.26 -2.11 2.43
CA LEU A 164 -2.46 -3.45 3.01
C LEU A 164 -3.82 -3.51 3.70
N ALA A 165 -4.69 -4.41 3.27
CA ALA A 165 -6.00 -4.65 3.86
C ALA A 165 -6.03 -6.01 4.57
N THR A 166 -6.53 -6.00 5.80
CA THR A 166 -6.77 -7.21 6.62
C THR A 166 -8.25 -7.25 6.98
N LEU A 167 -8.95 -8.29 6.53
CA LEU A 167 -10.34 -8.57 6.89
C LEU A 167 -10.38 -9.79 7.80
N GLU A 168 -10.99 -9.63 8.96
CA GLU A 168 -11.20 -10.69 9.94
C GLU A 168 -12.69 -10.93 10.12
N LEU A 169 -13.10 -12.19 10.05
CA LEU A 169 -14.47 -12.63 10.27
C LEU A 169 -14.54 -13.28 11.65
N ARG A 170 -15.33 -12.70 12.54
CA ARG A 170 -15.49 -13.11 13.94
C ARG A 170 -16.96 -13.37 14.26
N GLU A 171 -17.21 -14.05 15.36
CA GLU A 171 -18.55 -14.09 15.96
C GLU A 171 -18.85 -12.76 16.66
N PRO A 172 -20.08 -12.23 16.60
CA PRO A 172 -20.48 -11.07 17.38
C PRO A 172 -20.36 -11.33 18.88
N LYS A 173 -19.81 -10.35 19.62
CA LYS A 173 -19.53 -10.48 21.07
C LYS A 173 -20.79 -10.59 21.93
N ASP A 174 -21.92 -10.07 21.44
CA ASP A 174 -23.22 -10.09 22.11
C ASP A 174 -23.99 -11.41 21.89
N GLY A 175 -23.44 -12.34 21.11
CA GLY A 175 -24.08 -13.62 20.81
C GLY A 175 -25.28 -13.52 19.88
N SER A 176 -25.47 -12.40 19.16
CA SER A 176 -26.62 -12.17 18.27
C SER A 176 -26.70 -13.15 17.09
N GLY A 177 -25.69 -13.99 16.87
CA GLY A 177 -25.51 -14.76 15.65
C GLY A 177 -25.08 -13.88 14.47
N GLY A 178 -24.74 -14.51 13.35
CA GLY A 178 -24.22 -13.82 12.16
C GLY A 178 -22.69 -13.71 12.15
N THR A 179 -22.17 -12.67 11.50
CA THR A 179 -20.72 -12.45 11.32
C THR A 179 -20.35 -11.01 11.61
N HIS A 180 -19.40 -10.81 12.51
CA HIS A 180 -18.76 -9.53 12.75
C HIS A 180 -17.47 -9.44 11.92
N LEU A 181 -17.48 -8.60 10.89
CA LEU A 181 -16.35 -8.32 10.03
C LEU A 181 -15.60 -7.09 10.55
N VAL A 182 -14.29 -7.24 10.76
CA VAL A 182 -13.37 -6.13 11.06
C VAL A 182 -12.40 -6.02 9.89
N MET A 183 -12.42 -4.87 9.21
CA MET A 183 -11.44 -4.55 8.17
C MET A 183 -10.51 -3.46 8.66
N THR A 184 -9.21 -3.73 8.68
CA THR A 184 -8.18 -2.71 8.93
C THR A 184 -7.39 -2.49 7.65
N GLU A 185 -7.20 -1.22 7.27
CA GLU A 185 -6.38 -0.84 6.13
C GLU A 185 -5.25 0.10 6.57
N GLN A 186 -4.06 -0.15 6.03
CA GLN A 186 -2.88 0.71 6.15
C GLN A 186 -2.51 1.19 4.74
N GLY A 187 -2.55 2.50 4.50
CA GLY A 187 -2.36 3.10 3.19
C GLY A 187 -1.16 4.04 3.11
N ALA A 188 -0.55 4.12 1.93
CA ALA A 188 0.39 5.14 1.50
C ALA A 188 -0.19 5.85 0.27
N PHE A 189 -0.43 7.15 0.37
CA PHE A 189 -0.98 8.00 -0.69
C PHE A 189 0.11 8.86 -1.29
N LEU A 190 0.18 8.89 -2.63
CA LEU A 190 1.38 9.31 -3.34
C LEU A 190 1.20 10.65 -4.07
N ASP A 191 2.27 11.43 -4.06
CA ASP A 191 2.50 12.58 -4.93
C ASP A 191 1.38 13.64 -4.86
N GLY A 192 0.95 13.98 -3.64
CA GLY A 192 -0.09 14.96 -3.39
C GLY A 192 -1.52 14.45 -3.61
N TYR A 193 -1.73 13.13 -3.72
CA TYR A 193 -3.06 12.54 -3.59
C TYR A 193 -3.51 12.68 -2.14
N ASP A 194 -4.23 13.76 -1.85
CA ASP A 194 -4.94 13.92 -0.60
C ASP A 194 -6.21 13.06 -0.66
N ASP A 195 -6.17 11.92 0.02
CA ASP A 195 -7.33 11.06 0.12
C ASP A 195 -8.45 11.75 0.93
N SER A 196 -8.13 12.64 1.87
CA SER A 196 -9.12 13.34 2.73
C SER A 196 -10.18 12.40 3.32
N GLY A 197 -9.78 11.16 3.65
CA GLY A 197 -10.64 10.09 4.15
C GLY A 197 -11.57 9.46 3.10
N SER A 198 -11.38 9.73 1.82
CA SER A 198 -12.14 9.17 0.70
C SER A 198 -12.01 7.65 0.67
N ARG A 199 -10.82 7.11 0.96
CA ARG A 199 -10.57 5.67 1.06
C ARG A 199 -11.41 5.04 2.16
N GLU A 200 -11.41 5.62 3.36
CA GLU A 200 -12.22 5.10 4.47
C GLU A 200 -13.71 5.15 4.14
N ARG A 201 -14.22 6.28 3.63
CA ARG A 201 -15.63 6.41 3.23
C ARG A 201 -16.02 5.44 2.12
N GLY A 202 -15.17 5.27 1.11
CA GLY A 202 -15.36 4.32 0.03
C GLY A 202 -15.41 2.87 0.56
N THR A 203 -14.51 2.52 1.47
CA THR A 203 -14.51 1.21 2.13
C THR A 203 -15.78 0.99 2.95
N GLN A 204 -16.22 1.99 3.73
CA GLN A 204 -17.49 1.91 4.47
C GLN A 204 -18.68 1.64 3.53
N PHE A 205 -18.76 2.40 2.42
CA PHE A 205 -19.80 2.20 1.41
C PHE A 205 -19.76 0.80 0.78
N LEU A 206 -18.57 0.31 0.44
CA LEU A 206 -18.41 -1.02 -0.16
C LEU A 206 -18.81 -2.13 0.82
N LEU A 207 -18.50 -2.00 2.11
CA LEU A 207 -18.92 -2.95 3.13
C LEU A 207 -20.45 -2.90 3.37
N ASP A 208 -21.08 -1.73 3.24
CA ASP A 208 -22.55 -1.65 3.25
C ASP A 208 -23.16 -2.37 2.03
N MET A 209 -22.56 -2.20 0.84
CA MET A 209 -22.96 -2.93 -0.36
C MET A 209 -22.75 -4.44 -0.24
N LEU A 210 -21.68 -4.87 0.43
CA LEU A 210 -21.46 -6.27 0.78
C LEU A 210 -22.64 -6.78 1.59
N GLY A 211 -23.00 -6.08 2.68
CA GLY A 211 -24.16 -6.40 3.51
C GLY A 211 -25.47 -6.53 2.72
N ASN A 212 -25.71 -5.63 1.76
CA ASN A 212 -26.87 -5.72 0.87
C ASN A 212 -26.83 -6.93 -0.06
N SER A 213 -25.65 -7.31 -0.57
CA SER A 213 -25.50 -8.49 -1.44
C SER A 213 -25.69 -9.84 -0.72
N LEU A 214 -25.68 -9.82 0.61
CA LEU A 214 -25.89 -11.00 1.45
C LEU A 214 -27.37 -11.29 1.72
N LYS A 215 -28.27 -10.34 1.46
CA LYS A 215 -29.72 -10.55 1.57
C LYS A 215 -30.18 -11.48 0.44
N ASP A 216 -31.18 -12.32 0.71
CA ASP A 216 -31.79 -13.20 -0.30
C ASP A 216 -32.66 -12.41 -1.29
#